data_AF-A0A6J4KPH1-F1
#
_entry.id   AF-A0A6J4KPH1-F1
#
_cell.length_a   1.000
_cell.length_b   1.000
_cell.length_c   1.000
_cell.angle_alpha   90.00
_cell.angle_beta   90.00
_cell.angle_gamma   90.00
#
_symmetry.space_group_name_H-M   'P 1'
#
loop_
_entity.id
_entity.type
_entity.pdbx_description
1 polymer ?
#
loop_
_entity_poly.entity_id
_entity_poly.type
_entity_poly.pdbx_seq_one_letter_code
_entity_poly.pdbx_strand_id
1 'polypeptide(L)' 'MQFEVFVAGAGRALAFGGRYDDLLARYGSDRPAVGFAMETDALAELLPEAS' A
#
# COMPACT_ATOMS: atom_id res chain seq x y z
N MET A 1 11.52 -6.80 2.90
CA MET A 1 10.22 -7.28 3.46
C MET A 1 9.11 -6.57 2.70
N GLN A 2 8.12 -7.31 2.24
CA GLN A 2 6.98 -6.82 1.45
C GLN A 2 5.70 -7.46 1.97
N PHE A 3 4.56 -6.80 1.75
CA PHE A 3 3.25 -7.30 2.13
C PHE A 3 2.17 -6.83 1.14
N GLU A 4 1.05 -7.55 1.14
CA GLU A 4 -0.17 -7.24 0.40
C GLU A 4 -1.39 -7.48 1.30
N VAL A 5 -2.48 -6.74 1.07
CA VAL A 5 -3.73 -6.82 1.82
C VAL A 5 -4.86 -7.21 0.87
N PHE A 6 -5.53 -8.31 1.20
CA PHE A 6 -6.66 -8.85 0.43
C PHE A 6 -7.94 -8.79 1.26
N VAL A 7 -9.06 -8.53 0.58
CA VAL A 7 -10.40 -8.55 1.16
C VAL A 7 -11.25 -9.56 0.41
N ALA A 8 -12.10 -10.28 1.13
CA ALA A 8 -13.01 -11.24 0.51
C ALA A 8 -13.93 -10.53 -0.51
N GLY A 9 -14.02 -11.09 -1.71
CA GLY A 9 -14.77 -10.49 -2.82
C GLY A 9 -13.97 -9.52 -3.70
N ALA A 10 -12.78 -9.08 -3.26
CA ALA A 10 -11.88 -8.30 -4.12
C ALA A 10 -11.03 -9.23 -5.00
N GLY A 11 -11.05 -9.01 -6.33
CA GLY A 11 -10.28 -9.80 -7.29
C GLY A 11 -8.77 -9.49 -7.32
N ARG A 12 -8.30 -8.55 -6.49
CA ARG A 12 -6.91 -8.11 -6.38
C ARG A 12 -6.61 -7.61 -4.96
N ALA A 13 -5.33 -7.46 -4.62
CA ALA A 13 -4.92 -6.79 -3.40
C ALA A 13 -5.41 -5.32 -3.40
N LEU A 14 -5.89 -4.85 -2.25
CA LEU A 14 -6.36 -3.47 -2.07
C LEU A 14 -5.29 -2.55 -1.48
N ALA A 15 -4.27 -3.12 -0.86
CA ALA A 15 -3.10 -2.38 -0.40
C ALA A 15 -1.85 -3.23 -0.52
N PHE A 16 -0.71 -2.58 -0.71
CA PHE A 16 0.59 -3.23 -0.84
C PHE A 16 1.67 -2.31 -0.31
N GLY A 17 2.75 -2.90 0.19
CA GLY A 17 3.83 -2.12 0.79
C GLY A 17 5.05 -2.94 1.12
N GLY A 18 6.04 -2.26 1.68
CA GLY A 18 7.28 -2.91 2.06
C GLY A 18 8.39 -1.93 2.37
N ARG A 19 9.57 -2.49 2.62
CA ARG A 19 10.82 -1.75 2.77
C ARG A 19 11.43 -1.45 1.41
N TYR A 20 12.01 -0.26 1.30
CA TYR A 20 12.70 0.25 0.11
C TYR A 20 13.88 1.13 0.53
N ASP A 21 14.77 0.55 1.34
CA ASP A 21 15.87 1.26 2.01
C ASP A 21 16.80 2.01 1.03
N ASP A 22 17.03 1.47 -0.17
CA ASP A 22 17.92 2.08 -1.16
C ASP A 22 17.31 3.30 -1.88
N LEU A 23 16.04 3.62 -1.66
CA LEU A 23 15.36 4.71 -2.36
C LEU A 23 15.97 6.06 -2.00
N LEU A 24 16.14 6.34 -0.71
CA LEU A 24 16.60 7.65 -0.24
C LEU A 24 18.08 7.89 -0.59
N ALA A 25 18.88 6.83 -0.73
CA ALA A 25 20.27 6.92 -1.17
C ALA A 25 20.39 7.59 -2.55
N ARG A 26 19.40 7.40 -3.44
CA ARG A 26 19.34 8.04 -4.76
C ARG A 26 19.16 9.56 -4.70
N TYR A 27 18.74 10.08 -3.54
CA TYR A 27 18.49 11.50 -3.28
C TYR A 27 19.45 12.08 -2.22
N GLY A 28 20.59 11.42 -1.98
CA GLY A 28 21.64 11.93 -1.09
C GLY A 28 21.46 11.62 0.39
N SER A 29 20.58 10.68 0.74
CA SER A 29 20.29 10.32 2.13
C SER A 29 20.18 8.81 2.30
N ASP A 30 21.25 8.15 2.73
CA ASP A 30 21.21 6.71 3.01
C ASP A 30 20.55 6.42 4.38
N ARG A 31 19.24 6.11 4.33
CA ARG A 31 18.41 5.86 5.52
C ARG A 31 17.39 4.75 5.23
N PRO A 32 17.09 3.88 6.20
CA PRO A 32 16.02 2.89 6.08
C PRO A 32 14.67 3.54 5.73
N ALA A 33 13.88 2.87 4.89
CA ALA A 33 12.62 3.38 4.40
C ALA A 33 11.57 2.27 4.26
N VAL A 34 10.33 2.59 4.66
CA VAL A 34 9.17 1.69 4.60
C VAL A 34 7.92 2.50 4.33
N GLY A 35 6.95 1.89 3.66
CA GLY A 35 5.64 2.48 3.44
C GLY A 35 4.73 1.56 2.65
N PHE A 36 3.53 2.06 2.35
CA PHE A 36 2.50 1.33 1.64
C PHE A 36 1.61 2.27 0.84
N ALA A 37 0.88 1.70 -0.10
CA ALA A 37 -0.17 2.36 -0.88
C ALA A 37 -1.44 1.52 -0.82
N MET A 38 -2.57 2.17 -1.10
CA MET A 38 -3.90 1.57 -1.08
C MET A 38 -4.73 2.10 -2.23
N GLU A 39 -5.50 1.22 -2.86
CA GLU A 39 -6.37 1.53 -4.00
C GLU A 39 -7.65 2.18 -3.49
N THR A 40 -7.68 3.52 -3.46
CA THR A 40 -8.77 4.29 -2.85
C THR A 40 -10.11 4.09 -3.54
N ASP A 41 -10.12 3.93 -4.87
CA ASP A 41 -11.35 3.73 -5.63
C ASP A 41 -11.96 2.35 -5.33
N ALA A 42 -11.13 1.31 -5.32
CA ALA A 42 -11.55 -0.03 -4.96
C ALA A 42 -11.95 -0.14 -3.48
N LEU A 43 -11.33 0.64 -2.60
CA LEU A 43 -11.75 0.74 -1.20
C LEU A 43 -13.10 1.45 -1.07
N ALA A 44 -13.33 2.52 -1.85
CA ALA A 44 -14.58 3.27 -1.83
C ALA A 44 -15.78 2.41 -2.26
N GLU A 45 -15.59 1.51 -3.25
CA GLU A 45 -16.61 0.52 -3.66
C GLU A 45 -17.02 -0.45 -2.54
N LEU A 46 -16.18 -0.62 -1.51
CA LEU A 46 -16.43 -1.51 -0.38
C LEU A 46 -16.96 -0.78 0.86
N LEU A 47 -17.07 0.55 0.82
CA LEU A 47 -17.63 1.29 1.94
C LEU A 47 -19.15 1.03 2.01
N PRO A 48 -19.71 0.85 3.22
CA PRO A 48 -21.15 0.79 3.38
C PRO A 48 -21.79 2.09 2.91
N GLU A 49 -23.02 2.02 2.40
CA GLU A 49 -23.79 3.21 2.08
C GLU A 49 -23.90 4.12 3.32
N ALA A 50 -23.63 5.41 3.14
CA ALA A 50 -23.78 6.37 4.21
C ALA A 50 -25.28 6.52 4.53
N SER A 51 -25.65 6.16 5.75
CA SER A 51 -26.99 6.32 6.32
C SER A 51 -27.32 7.77 6.63
#